data_AF-A0A8T1CK49-F1
#
_entry.id   AF-A0A8T1CK49-F1
#
_cell.length_a   1.000
_cell.length_b   1.000
_cell.length_c   1.000
_cell.angle_alpha   90.00
_cell.angle_beta   90.00
_cell.angle_gamma   90.00
#
_symmetry.space_group_name_H-M   'P 1'
#
loop_
_entity.id
_entity.type
_entity.pdbx_description
1 polymer ?
#
loop_
_entity_poly.entity_id
_entity_poly.type
_entity_poly.pdbx_seq_one_letter_code
_entity_poly.pdbx_strand_id
1 'polypeptide(L)'
;MAESKEELERLRFFSTTVYERDWTEKILPSFKTHQQEFGHCLVRMDFKVLSCHPWSTMAWGMPLGKVVNRIRAAAAYTEQAARDKEILVTLGFAWNRNEAVWNQQIIPSIRGYSEVFKNGNIPHKFVVPSEDPWPRSAWGTKLGLILSDLRCAGTYLRYFDRDAGLLNALGVNLKLSARAWQKRIVPLLDIYATQHGGEGVPDDFVIPSKAPWPEEVWGVRLGRIVARNVVV
;
A
#
# COMPACT_ATOMS: atom_id res chain seq x y z
N MET A 1 -5.36 -31.03 -43.57
CA MET A 1 -4.41 -30.63 -42.51
C MET A 1 -4.69 -29.25 -41.89
N ALA A 2 -5.30 -28.30 -42.62
CA ALA A 2 -5.70 -27.00 -42.05
C ALA A 2 -6.80 -27.12 -40.98
N GLU A 3 -7.82 -27.94 -41.23
CA GLU A 3 -8.94 -28.23 -40.30
C GLU A 3 -8.47 -28.77 -38.94
N SER A 4 -7.50 -29.69 -38.94
CA SER A 4 -6.96 -30.28 -37.71
C SER A 4 -6.17 -29.29 -36.86
N LYS A 5 -5.49 -28.31 -37.47
CA LYS A 5 -4.78 -27.25 -36.74
C LYS A 5 -5.77 -26.25 -36.13
N GLU A 6 -6.84 -25.93 -36.85
CA GLU A 6 -7.89 -25.02 -36.39
C GLU A 6 -8.77 -25.64 -35.30
N GLU A 7 -9.02 -26.95 -35.37
CA GLU A 7 -9.61 -27.74 -34.28
C GLU A 7 -8.68 -27.86 -33.08
N LEU A 8 -7.37 -28.04 -33.27
CA LEU A 8 -6.38 -28.04 -32.18
C LEU A 8 -6.26 -26.67 -31.51
N GLU A 9 -6.35 -25.57 -32.27
CA GLU A 9 -6.42 -24.23 -31.70
C GLU A 9 -7.74 -23.98 -30.99
N ARG A 10 -8.88 -24.41 -31.55
CA ARG A 10 -10.18 -24.39 -30.87
C ARG A 10 -10.16 -25.20 -29.58
N LEU A 11 -9.60 -26.42 -29.58
CA LEU A 11 -9.52 -27.28 -28.40
C LEU A 11 -8.52 -26.73 -27.36
N ARG A 12 -7.43 -26.08 -27.78
CA ARG A 12 -6.58 -25.28 -26.89
C ARG A 12 -7.33 -24.07 -26.32
N PHE A 13 -8.25 -23.48 -27.08
CA PHE A 13 -9.16 -22.41 -26.65
C PHE A 13 -10.21 -22.90 -25.63
N PHE A 14 -10.71 -24.13 -25.79
CA PHE A 14 -11.70 -24.76 -24.89
C PHE A 14 -11.09 -25.32 -23.60
N SER A 15 -9.77 -25.46 -23.54
CA SER A 15 -9.02 -25.72 -22.32
C SER A 15 -8.71 -24.38 -21.61
N THR A 16 -9.72 -23.56 -21.31
CA THR A 16 -9.53 -22.51 -20.29
C THR A 16 -9.11 -23.22 -19.01
N THR A 17 -7.84 -23.06 -18.64
CA THR A 17 -7.35 -23.57 -17.37
C THR A 17 -8.27 -23.06 -16.27
N VAL A 18 -8.41 -23.80 -15.17
CA VAL A 18 -9.22 -23.34 -14.01
C VAL A 18 -8.85 -21.90 -13.61
N TYR A 19 -7.58 -21.53 -13.79
CA TYR A 19 -7.07 -20.17 -13.61
C TYR A 19 -7.69 -19.14 -14.55
N GLU A 20 -7.79 -19.41 -15.85
CA GLU A 20 -8.36 -18.46 -16.83
C GLU A 20 -9.84 -18.21 -16.58
N ARG A 21 -10.59 -19.29 -16.29
CA ARG A 21 -12.01 -19.19 -15.93
C ARG A 21 -12.20 -18.41 -14.64
N ASP A 22 -11.46 -18.74 -13.58
CA ASP A 22 -11.56 -18.03 -12.30
C ASP A 22 -11.15 -16.55 -12.44
N TRP A 23 -10.13 -16.25 -13.25
CA TRP A 23 -9.69 -14.89 -13.52
C TRP A 23 -10.79 -14.06 -14.19
N THR A 24 -11.37 -14.59 -15.26
CA THR A 24 -12.34 -13.90 -16.11
C THR A 24 -13.71 -13.80 -15.46
N GLU A 25 -14.21 -14.87 -14.82
CA GLU A 25 -15.58 -14.93 -14.31
C GLU A 25 -15.71 -14.43 -12.87
N LYS A 26 -14.62 -14.44 -12.09
CA LYS A 26 -14.67 -14.14 -10.66
C LYS A 26 -13.74 -13.02 -10.26
N ILE A 27 -12.44 -13.12 -10.55
CA ILE A 27 -11.43 -12.22 -9.98
C ILE A 27 -11.51 -10.83 -10.58
N LEU A 28 -11.43 -10.69 -11.91
CA LEU A 28 -11.51 -9.38 -12.56
C LEU A 28 -12.85 -8.67 -12.34
N PRO A 29 -14.01 -9.34 -12.46
CA PRO A 29 -15.29 -8.73 -12.10
C PRO A 29 -15.31 -8.27 -10.64
N SER A 30 -14.77 -9.06 -9.71
CA SER A 30 -14.71 -8.67 -8.30
C SER A 30 -13.82 -7.44 -8.07
N PHE A 31 -12.74 -7.25 -8.83
CA PHE A 31 -11.94 -6.01 -8.75
C PHE A 31 -12.72 -4.79 -9.23
N LYS A 32 -13.46 -4.93 -10.34
CA LYS A 32 -14.34 -3.87 -10.85
C LYS A 32 -15.41 -3.49 -9.81
N THR A 33 -16.11 -4.49 -9.27
CA THR A 33 -17.12 -4.27 -8.22
C THR A 33 -16.50 -3.65 -6.98
N HIS A 34 -15.34 -4.14 -6.52
CA HIS A 34 -14.66 -3.55 -5.36
C HIS A 34 -14.27 -2.09 -5.60
N GLN A 35 -13.78 -1.74 -6.79
CA GLN A 35 -13.46 -0.37 -7.14
C GLN A 35 -14.71 0.52 -7.15
N GLN A 36 -15.83 0.03 -7.69
CA GLN A 36 -17.09 0.77 -7.73
C GLN A 36 -17.66 1.03 -6.32
N GLU A 37 -17.69 0.00 -5.48
CA GLU A 37 -18.25 0.07 -4.13
C GLU A 37 -17.40 0.93 -3.19
N PHE A 38 -16.07 0.77 -3.24
CA PHE A 38 -15.14 1.41 -2.28
C PHE A 38 -14.35 2.59 -2.85
N GLY A 39 -14.47 2.89 -4.14
CA GLY A 39 -13.68 3.92 -4.83
C GLY A 39 -12.19 3.58 -5.00
N HIS A 40 -11.77 2.35 -4.69
CA HIS A 40 -10.38 1.89 -4.79
C HIS A 40 -10.26 0.37 -4.95
N CYS A 41 -9.10 -0.12 -5.40
CA CYS A 41 -8.79 -1.56 -5.45
C CYS A 41 -7.84 -2.02 -4.30
N LEU A 42 -7.97 -1.41 -3.11
CA LEU A 42 -7.24 -1.79 -1.90
C LEU A 42 -7.90 -2.95 -1.14
N VAL A 43 -7.89 -4.13 -1.76
CA VAL A 43 -8.49 -5.32 -1.13
C VAL A 43 -7.68 -5.76 0.10
N ARG A 44 -8.35 -5.79 1.26
CA ARG A 44 -7.78 -6.29 2.52
C ARG A 44 -7.63 -7.82 2.50
N MET A 45 -6.66 -8.35 3.23
CA MET A 45 -6.35 -9.80 3.26
C MET A 45 -7.54 -10.67 3.73
N ASP A 46 -8.33 -10.15 4.66
CA ASP A 46 -9.51 -10.79 5.25
C ASP A 46 -10.79 -10.62 4.41
N PHE A 47 -10.75 -9.82 3.34
CA PHE A 47 -11.92 -9.53 2.53
C PHE A 47 -12.45 -10.79 1.83
N LYS A 48 -13.73 -11.05 2.04
CA LYS A 48 -14.53 -12.05 1.34
C LYS A 48 -15.60 -11.34 0.53
N VAL A 49 -15.81 -11.80 -0.69
CA VAL A 49 -16.89 -11.30 -1.55
C VAL A 49 -18.24 -11.59 -0.90
N LEU A 50 -19.06 -10.55 -0.78
CA LEU A 50 -20.39 -10.63 -0.17
C LEU A 50 -21.34 -11.40 -1.08
N SER A 51 -22.26 -12.16 -0.49
CA SER A 51 -23.25 -12.96 -1.23
C SER A 51 -24.50 -12.13 -1.59
N CYS A 52 -24.30 -10.95 -2.17
CA CYS A 52 -25.36 -10.03 -2.58
C CYS A 52 -24.95 -9.20 -3.79
N HIS A 53 -25.93 -8.59 -4.47
CA HIS A 53 -25.68 -7.59 -5.51
C HIS A 53 -24.86 -6.42 -4.93
N PRO A 54 -23.88 -5.83 -5.65
CA PRO A 54 -23.53 -6.04 -7.07
C PRO A 54 -22.50 -7.14 -7.35
N TRP A 55 -22.15 -7.96 -6.36
CA TRP A 55 -21.18 -9.02 -6.54
C TRP A 55 -21.75 -10.17 -7.36
N SER A 56 -20.95 -10.66 -8.33
CA SER A 56 -21.29 -11.85 -9.12
C SER A 56 -21.50 -13.07 -8.23
N THR A 57 -22.57 -13.82 -8.49
CA THR A 57 -22.88 -15.09 -7.80
C THR A 57 -21.72 -16.08 -7.86
N MET A 58 -20.95 -16.06 -8.96
CA MET A 58 -19.77 -16.91 -9.14
C MET A 58 -18.63 -16.59 -8.17
N ALA A 59 -18.61 -15.36 -7.63
CA ALA A 59 -17.59 -14.90 -6.71
C ALA A 59 -18.04 -14.92 -5.24
N TRP A 60 -19.32 -15.18 -4.95
CA TRP A 60 -19.85 -15.16 -3.59
C TRP A 60 -19.06 -16.04 -2.63
N GLY A 61 -18.68 -15.49 -1.48
CA GLY A 61 -17.87 -16.17 -0.47
C GLY A 61 -16.39 -16.36 -0.84
N MET A 62 -15.96 -15.97 -2.06
CA MET A 62 -14.55 -16.04 -2.45
C MET A 62 -13.68 -15.21 -1.49
N PRO A 63 -12.59 -15.77 -0.97
CA PRO A 63 -11.63 -15.01 -0.17
C PRO A 63 -10.73 -14.16 -1.08
N LEU A 64 -11.31 -13.16 -1.74
CA LEU A 64 -10.64 -12.29 -2.72
C LEU A 64 -9.39 -11.64 -2.12
N GLY A 65 -9.40 -11.29 -0.84
CA GLY A 65 -8.21 -10.78 -0.14
C GLY A 65 -7.01 -11.71 -0.19
N LYS A 66 -7.23 -13.01 0.01
CA LYS A 66 -6.18 -14.03 -0.08
C LYS A 66 -5.70 -14.21 -1.52
N VAL A 67 -6.62 -14.16 -2.48
CA VAL A 67 -6.30 -14.24 -3.92
C VAL A 67 -5.40 -13.06 -4.32
N VAL A 68 -5.78 -11.84 -3.97
CA VAL A 68 -4.98 -10.62 -4.21
C VAL A 68 -3.59 -10.73 -3.59
N ASN A 69 -3.49 -11.26 -2.37
CA ASN A 69 -2.18 -11.44 -1.73
C ASN A 69 -1.29 -12.42 -2.50
N ARG A 70 -1.86 -13.51 -3.04
CA ARG A 70 -1.11 -14.45 -3.89
C ARG A 70 -0.68 -13.83 -5.21
N ILE A 71 -1.51 -12.99 -5.82
CA ILE A 71 -1.15 -12.22 -7.03
C ILE A 71 0.02 -11.28 -6.74
N ARG A 72 -0.04 -10.52 -5.64
CA ARG A 72 1.04 -9.61 -5.21
C ARG A 72 2.35 -10.33 -4.95
N ALA A 73 2.28 -11.54 -4.39
CA ALA A 73 3.44 -12.39 -4.14
C ALA A 73 3.92 -13.17 -5.38
N ALA A 74 3.34 -12.92 -6.56
CA ALA A 74 3.59 -13.68 -7.79
C ALA A 74 3.41 -15.21 -7.64
N ALA A 75 2.57 -15.64 -6.71
CA ALA A 75 2.33 -17.04 -6.37
C ALA A 75 1.10 -17.66 -7.05
N ALA A 76 0.31 -16.85 -7.77
CA ALA A 76 -0.83 -17.29 -8.57
C ALA A 76 -1.22 -16.23 -9.61
N TYR A 77 -1.81 -16.66 -10.73
CA TYR A 77 -2.36 -15.80 -11.80
C TYR A 77 -1.35 -14.82 -12.41
N THR A 78 -0.06 -15.18 -12.44
CA THR A 78 1.02 -14.32 -12.96
C THR A 78 0.84 -14.02 -14.45
N GLU A 79 0.49 -15.03 -15.24
CA GLU A 79 0.24 -14.89 -16.69
C GLU A 79 -0.97 -14.00 -16.96
N GLN A 80 -2.07 -14.23 -16.24
CA GLN A 80 -3.30 -13.44 -16.38
C GLN A 80 -3.09 -11.98 -15.97
N ALA A 81 -2.40 -11.75 -14.84
CA ALA A 81 -2.13 -10.41 -14.37
C ALA A 81 -1.15 -9.65 -15.29
N ALA A 82 -0.22 -10.36 -15.94
CA ALA A 82 0.64 -9.79 -16.98
C ALA A 82 -0.15 -9.47 -18.25
N ARG A 83 -1.03 -10.38 -18.70
CA ARG A 83 -1.92 -10.20 -19.86
C ARG A 83 -2.85 -9.00 -19.69
N ASP A 84 -3.47 -8.87 -18.53
CA ASP A 84 -4.46 -7.83 -18.21
C ASP A 84 -3.87 -6.65 -17.42
N LYS A 85 -2.56 -6.40 -17.57
CA LYS A 85 -1.84 -5.35 -16.84
C LYS A 85 -2.51 -3.97 -16.97
N GLU A 86 -2.91 -3.57 -18.17
CA GLU A 86 -3.54 -2.27 -18.41
C GLU A 86 -4.92 -2.14 -17.75
N ILE A 87 -5.67 -3.25 -17.67
CA ILE A 87 -6.93 -3.29 -16.93
C ILE A 87 -6.65 -3.09 -15.44
N LEU A 88 -5.65 -3.78 -14.89
CA LEU A 88 -5.28 -3.65 -13.48
C LEU A 88 -4.76 -2.24 -13.14
N VAL A 89 -4.02 -1.59 -14.05
CA VAL A 89 -3.60 -0.19 -13.92
C VAL A 89 -4.83 0.73 -13.87
N THR A 90 -5.77 0.56 -14.80
CA THR A 90 -7.01 1.35 -14.86
C THR A 90 -7.87 1.17 -13.61
N LEU A 91 -7.93 -0.04 -13.06
CA LEU A 91 -8.64 -0.34 -11.82
C LEU A 91 -7.93 0.19 -10.57
N GLY A 92 -6.67 0.66 -10.70
CA GLY A 92 -5.85 1.08 -9.57
C GLY A 92 -5.43 -0.09 -8.67
N PHE A 93 -5.19 -1.27 -9.26
CA PHE A 93 -4.74 -2.45 -8.53
C PHE A 93 -3.42 -2.16 -7.80
N ALA A 94 -3.46 -2.25 -6.47
CA ALA A 94 -2.32 -1.96 -5.63
C ALA A 94 -1.36 -3.15 -5.55
N TRP A 95 -0.30 -3.16 -6.37
CA TRP A 95 0.78 -4.15 -6.28
C TRP A 95 1.52 -4.07 -4.95
N ASN A 96 1.92 -2.87 -4.53
CA ASN A 96 2.44 -2.61 -3.19
C ASN A 96 1.31 -2.05 -2.30
N ARG A 97 0.82 -2.88 -1.38
CA ARG A 97 -0.28 -2.49 -0.49
C ARG A 97 0.07 -1.27 0.37
N ASN A 98 1.27 -1.24 0.95
CA ASN A 98 1.65 -0.17 1.88
C ASN A 98 1.77 1.16 1.14
N GLU A 99 2.36 1.16 -0.05
CA GLU A 99 2.46 2.36 -0.88
C GLU A 99 1.07 2.87 -1.29
N ALA A 100 0.19 1.97 -1.71
CA ALA A 100 -1.14 2.37 -2.15
C ALA A 100 -2.02 2.84 -0.98
N VAL A 101 -1.95 2.21 0.21
CA VAL A 101 -2.61 2.72 1.42
C VAL A 101 -2.09 4.12 1.77
N TRP A 102 -0.79 4.34 1.69
CA TRP A 102 -0.19 5.65 1.94
C TRP A 102 -0.70 6.71 0.97
N ASN A 103 -0.66 6.42 -0.33
CA ASN A 103 -1.02 7.37 -1.39
C ASN A 103 -2.52 7.63 -1.49
N GLN A 104 -3.35 6.60 -1.35
CA GLN A 104 -4.78 6.66 -1.65
C GLN A 104 -5.65 6.86 -0.39
N GLN A 105 -5.12 6.57 0.80
CA GLN A 105 -5.86 6.71 2.06
C GLN A 105 -5.18 7.69 2.98
N ILE A 106 -3.94 7.44 3.42
CA ILE A 106 -3.29 8.22 4.49
C ILE A 106 -3.10 9.68 4.07
N ILE A 107 -2.44 9.95 2.94
CA ILE A 107 -2.18 11.33 2.49
C ILE A 107 -3.49 12.10 2.22
N PRO A 108 -4.47 11.57 1.49
CA PRO A 108 -5.75 12.25 1.30
C PRO A 108 -6.50 12.50 2.61
N SER A 109 -6.45 11.55 3.57
CA SER A 109 -7.06 11.73 4.89
C SER A 109 -6.41 12.86 5.68
N ILE A 110 -5.08 12.98 5.63
CA ILE A 110 -4.36 14.05 6.32
C ILE A 110 -4.72 15.41 5.70
N ARG A 111 -4.79 15.50 4.37
CA ARG A 111 -5.21 16.72 3.66
C ARG A 111 -6.62 17.13 4.07
N GLY A 112 -7.59 16.21 3.97
CA GLY A 112 -8.97 16.48 4.37
C GLY A 112 -9.08 16.90 5.84
N TYR A 113 -8.31 16.27 6.73
CA TYR A 113 -8.30 16.66 8.14
C TYR A 113 -7.77 18.08 8.35
N SER A 114 -6.65 18.41 7.71
CA SER A 114 -6.07 19.75 7.80
C SER A 114 -7.02 20.81 7.20
N GLU A 115 -7.72 20.48 6.11
CA GLU A 115 -8.71 21.37 5.50
C GLU A 115 -9.91 21.63 6.40
N VAL A 116 -10.44 20.60 7.07
CA VAL A 116 -11.62 20.71 7.96
C VAL A 116 -11.28 21.35 9.30
N PHE A 117 -10.21 20.89 9.97
CA PHE A 117 -9.90 21.27 11.35
C PHE A 117 -8.83 22.37 11.46
N LYS A 118 -8.23 22.78 10.33
CA LYS A 118 -7.18 23.81 10.25
C LYS A 118 -5.97 23.53 11.17
N ASN A 119 -5.69 22.26 11.43
CA ASN A 119 -4.53 21.81 12.20
C ASN A 119 -4.12 20.39 11.79
N GLY A 120 -2.88 19.99 12.14
CA GLY A 120 -2.36 18.65 11.92
C GLY A 120 -2.40 17.73 13.14
N ASN A 121 -3.06 18.15 14.22
CA ASN A 121 -3.15 17.41 15.48
C ASN A 121 -4.28 16.38 15.41
N ILE A 122 -4.02 15.30 14.68
CA ILE A 122 -4.98 14.22 14.46
C ILE A 122 -5.11 13.35 15.73
N PRO A 123 -6.31 13.25 16.35
CA PRO A 123 -6.53 12.45 17.54
C PRO A 123 -6.27 10.96 17.30
N HIS A 124 -5.77 10.26 18.32
CA HIS A 124 -5.48 8.82 18.26
C HIS A 124 -6.67 7.97 17.78
N LYS A 125 -7.89 8.30 18.18
CA LYS A 125 -9.11 7.57 17.82
C LYS A 125 -9.80 8.12 16.56
N PHE A 126 -9.20 9.08 15.86
CA PHE A 126 -9.82 9.67 14.68
C PHE A 126 -9.97 8.64 13.56
N VAL A 127 -11.18 8.55 13.04
CA VAL A 127 -11.57 7.74 11.88
C VAL A 127 -12.15 8.70 10.85
N VAL A 128 -11.70 8.57 9.60
CA VAL A 128 -12.19 9.40 8.50
C VAL A 128 -13.69 9.17 8.30
N PRO A 129 -14.52 10.23 8.37
CA PRO A 129 -15.95 10.15 8.10
C PRO A 129 -16.25 9.61 6.70
N SER A 130 -17.38 8.91 6.56
CA SER A 130 -17.84 8.35 5.28
C SER A 130 -18.78 9.32 4.54
N GLU A 131 -18.36 10.57 4.43
CA GLU A 131 -19.14 11.66 3.84
C GLU A 131 -18.22 12.70 3.19
N ASP A 132 -18.79 13.58 2.37
CA ASP A 132 -18.05 14.71 1.81
C ASP A 132 -17.60 15.67 2.94
N PRO A 133 -16.43 16.35 2.82
CA PRO A 133 -15.53 16.41 1.66
C PRO A 133 -14.47 15.30 1.62
N TRP A 134 -14.60 14.27 2.47
CA TRP A 134 -13.57 13.24 2.58
C TRP A 134 -13.56 12.35 1.33
N PRO A 135 -12.39 12.02 0.77
CA PRO A 135 -12.34 11.17 -0.41
C PRO A 135 -12.82 9.77 -0.06
N ARG A 136 -13.66 9.18 -0.92
CA ARG A 136 -14.25 7.85 -0.69
C ARG A 136 -13.21 6.76 -0.37
N SER A 137 -12.04 6.84 -1.00
CA SER A 137 -10.94 5.91 -0.76
C SER A 137 -10.40 5.95 0.68
N ALA A 138 -10.60 7.07 1.38
CA ALA A 138 -10.16 7.29 2.75
C ALA A 138 -11.25 6.97 3.79
N TRP A 139 -12.52 6.83 3.41
CA TRP A 139 -13.62 6.59 4.34
C TRP A 139 -13.38 5.41 5.28
N GLY A 140 -13.66 5.60 6.57
CA GLY A 140 -13.44 4.58 7.59
C GLY A 140 -11.96 4.30 7.92
N THR A 141 -11.01 5.01 7.29
CA THR A 141 -9.59 4.88 7.61
C THR A 141 -9.36 5.33 9.05
N LYS A 142 -8.80 4.42 9.87
CA LYS A 142 -8.44 4.70 11.26
C LYS A 142 -7.15 5.52 11.34
N LEU A 143 -7.18 6.73 10.76
CA LEU A 143 -6.02 7.57 10.54
C LEU A 143 -5.25 7.86 11.85
N GLY A 144 -5.97 8.12 12.95
CA GLY A 144 -5.35 8.34 14.25
C GLY A 144 -4.49 7.17 14.74
N LEU A 145 -5.01 5.94 14.58
CA LEU A 145 -4.28 4.72 14.94
C LEU A 145 -3.07 4.52 14.03
N ILE A 146 -3.24 4.70 12.72
CA ILE A 146 -2.16 4.56 11.74
C ILE A 146 -1.00 5.51 12.07
N LEU A 147 -1.30 6.79 12.35
CA LEU A 147 -0.27 7.77 12.71
C LEU A 147 0.36 7.48 14.08
N SER A 148 -0.42 6.94 15.02
CA SER A 148 0.12 6.46 16.31
C SER A 148 1.10 5.30 16.11
N ASP A 149 0.72 4.28 15.35
CA ASP A 149 1.56 3.13 15.03
C ASP A 149 2.81 3.54 14.26
N LEU A 150 2.69 4.54 13.39
CA LEU A 150 3.83 5.14 12.70
C LEU A 150 4.83 5.72 13.70
N ARG A 151 4.39 6.55 14.65
CA ARG A 151 5.27 7.15 15.67
C ARG A 151 5.82 6.13 16.66
N CYS A 152 5.04 5.12 17.02
CA CYS A 152 5.37 4.16 18.07
C CYS A 152 6.12 2.92 17.56
N ALA A 153 5.96 2.53 16.30
CA ALA A 153 6.57 1.34 15.72
C ALA A 153 7.45 1.62 14.48
N GLY A 154 7.39 2.83 13.92
CA GLY A 154 8.11 3.18 12.68
C GLY A 154 7.55 2.43 11.48
N THR A 155 6.23 2.31 11.36
CA THR A 155 5.60 1.82 10.12
C THR A 155 5.73 2.89 9.03
N TYR A 156 5.71 2.50 7.75
CA TYR A 156 5.76 3.44 6.61
C TYR A 156 7.00 4.38 6.53
N LEU A 157 8.10 4.12 7.25
CA LEU A 157 9.32 4.97 7.25
C LEU A 157 9.82 5.33 5.84
N ARG A 158 9.71 4.42 4.87
CA ARG A 158 10.12 4.65 3.48
C ARG A 158 9.32 5.77 2.78
N TYR A 159 8.04 5.93 3.11
CA TYR A 159 7.16 6.94 2.49
C TYR A 159 7.22 8.29 3.20
N PHE A 160 7.73 8.26 4.43
CA PHE A 160 7.82 9.40 5.31
C PHE A 160 8.56 10.59 4.71
N ASP A 161 9.72 10.31 4.14
CA ASP A 161 10.56 11.34 3.58
C ASP A 161 9.98 11.91 2.30
N ARG A 162 9.42 11.04 1.45
CA ARG A 162 8.86 11.41 0.16
C ARG A 162 7.84 12.54 0.30
N ASP A 163 7.00 12.50 1.35
CA ASP A 163 5.96 13.49 1.61
C ASP A 163 6.27 14.40 2.81
N ALA A 164 7.53 14.43 3.27
CA ALA A 164 7.95 15.19 4.45
C ALA A 164 7.53 16.67 4.42
N GLY A 165 7.73 17.34 3.28
CA GLY A 165 7.38 18.75 3.11
C GLY A 165 5.88 18.99 3.21
N LEU A 166 5.08 18.14 2.57
CA LEU A 166 3.62 18.16 2.65
C LEU A 166 3.15 17.96 4.10
N LEU A 167 3.67 16.95 4.77
CA LEU A 167 3.28 16.62 6.14
C LEU A 167 3.65 17.72 7.14
N ASN A 168 4.82 18.33 6.98
CA ASN A 168 5.24 19.49 7.78
C ASN A 168 4.32 20.70 7.52
N ALA A 169 3.99 20.99 6.25
CA ALA A 169 3.09 22.09 5.88
C ALA A 169 1.67 21.90 6.46
N LEU A 170 1.22 20.65 6.60
CA LEU A 170 -0.07 20.31 7.21
C LEU A 170 -0.01 20.22 8.75
N GLY A 171 1.16 20.48 9.36
CA GLY A 171 1.35 20.50 10.80
C GLY A 171 1.30 19.12 11.47
N VAL A 172 1.54 18.03 10.72
CA VAL A 172 1.49 16.67 11.28
C VAL A 172 2.79 16.37 12.01
N ASN A 173 2.72 16.20 13.33
CA ASN A 173 3.87 15.77 14.12
C ASN A 173 4.14 14.28 13.89
N LEU A 174 5.36 14.02 13.41
CA LEU A 174 5.82 12.70 13.03
C LEU A 174 7.16 12.34 13.67
N LYS A 175 7.50 13.02 14.76
CA LYS A 175 8.61 12.62 15.62
C LYS A 175 8.35 11.20 16.11
N LEU A 176 9.35 10.34 15.93
CA LEU A 176 9.30 8.98 16.42
C LEU A 176 9.36 9.00 17.95
N SER A 177 8.64 8.08 18.58
CA SER A 177 8.81 7.84 20.01
C SER A 177 10.25 7.39 20.30
N ALA A 178 10.74 7.63 21.52
CA ALA A 178 12.05 7.14 21.95
C ALA A 178 12.20 5.62 21.72
N ARG A 179 11.14 4.84 21.96
CA ARG A 179 11.12 3.40 21.69
C ARG A 179 11.28 3.08 20.21
N ALA A 180 10.52 3.74 19.33
CA ALA A 180 10.63 3.53 17.89
C ALA A 180 12.00 3.95 17.37
N TRP A 181 12.53 5.08 17.86
CA TRP A 181 13.86 5.57 17.55
C TRP A 181 14.94 4.53 17.90
N GLN A 182 14.94 4.06 19.15
CA GLN A 182 15.89 3.05 19.62
C GLN A 182 15.80 1.75 18.83
N LYS A 183 14.58 1.31 18.49
CA LYS A 183 14.39 0.04 17.80
C LYS A 183 14.69 0.12 16.29
N ARG A 184 14.36 1.24 15.64
CA ARG A 184 14.33 1.34 14.17
C ARG A 184 15.45 2.18 13.59
N ILE A 185 15.94 3.19 14.32
CA ILE A 185 16.89 4.17 13.79
C ILE A 185 18.29 3.94 14.36
N VAL A 186 18.43 3.66 15.66
CA VAL A 186 19.75 3.43 16.27
C VAL A 186 20.56 2.33 15.56
N PRO A 187 20.01 1.15 15.23
CA PRO A 187 20.77 0.15 14.48
C PRO A 187 21.25 0.62 13.10
N LEU A 188 20.52 1.55 12.47
CA LEU A 188 20.88 2.14 11.18
C LEU A 188 21.99 3.17 11.34
N LEU A 189 22.00 3.92 12.46
CA LEU A 189 23.09 4.82 12.81
C LEU A 189 24.38 4.06 13.12
N ASP A 190 24.29 2.90 13.78
CA ASP A 190 25.46 2.04 14.06
C ASP A 190 26.10 1.52 12.77
N ILE A 191 25.26 1.11 11.81
CA ILE A 191 25.72 0.73 10.47
C ILE A 191 26.40 1.91 9.78
N TYR A 192 25.76 3.09 9.80
CA TYR A 192 26.33 4.30 9.19
C TYR A 192 27.68 4.65 9.81
N ALA A 193 27.78 4.68 11.13
CA ALA A 193 28.99 5.02 11.87
C ALA A 193 30.13 4.04 11.57
N THR A 194 29.83 2.75 11.44
CA THR A 194 30.82 1.74 11.02
C THR A 194 31.38 2.01 9.62
N GLN A 195 30.54 2.52 8.70
CA GLN A 195 30.94 2.80 7.32
C GLN A 195 31.60 4.17 7.12
N HIS A 196 31.23 5.17 7.94
CA HIS A 196 31.58 6.59 7.73
C HIS A 196 32.32 7.22 8.91
N GLY A 197 32.74 6.43 9.92
CA GLY A 197 33.63 6.90 10.99
C GLY A 197 32.96 7.76 12.06
N GLY A 198 31.64 7.68 12.22
CA GLY A 198 30.91 8.38 13.29
C GLY A 198 30.64 9.87 13.03
N GLU A 199 30.85 10.35 11.81
CA GLU A 199 30.38 11.68 11.39
C GLU A 199 28.85 11.78 11.48
N GLY A 200 28.33 13.00 11.65
CA GLY A 200 26.90 13.25 11.64
C GLY A 200 26.28 12.84 10.30
N VAL A 201 25.14 12.14 10.33
CA VAL A 201 24.47 11.68 9.11
C VAL A 201 24.03 12.89 8.28
N PRO A 202 24.48 13.04 7.01
CA PRO A 202 24.05 14.11 6.13
C PRO A 202 22.54 14.10 5.93
N ASP A 203 21.91 15.28 5.88
CA ASP A 203 20.45 15.42 5.75
C ASP A 203 19.89 14.69 4.52
N ASP A 204 20.64 14.65 3.43
CA ASP A 204 20.25 14.02 2.16
C ASP A 204 20.65 12.54 2.07
N PHE A 205 21.27 11.97 3.10
CA PHE A 205 21.72 10.58 3.08
C PHE A 205 20.54 9.61 2.90
N VAL A 206 20.67 8.77 1.86
CA VAL A 206 19.73 7.69 1.53
C VAL A 206 20.42 6.35 1.71
N ILE A 207 19.77 5.45 2.44
CA ILE A 207 20.28 4.09 2.65
C ILE A 207 20.42 3.39 1.29
N PRO A 208 21.64 2.97 0.91
CA PRO A 208 21.87 2.34 -0.37
C PRO A 208 21.32 0.91 -0.39
N SER A 209 20.94 0.43 -1.57
CA SER A 209 20.41 -0.91 -1.78
C SER A 209 21.51 -2.00 -1.79
N LYS A 210 22.32 -2.06 -0.73
CA LYS A 210 23.45 -2.98 -0.61
C LYS A 210 23.76 -3.33 0.84
N ALA A 211 24.39 -4.47 1.06
CA ALA A 211 24.93 -4.86 2.37
C ALA A 211 25.88 -3.78 2.93
N PRO A 212 25.93 -3.60 4.27
CA PRO A 212 25.27 -4.38 5.32
C PRO A 212 23.84 -3.91 5.66
N TRP A 213 23.27 -3.00 4.86
CA TRP A 213 21.93 -2.46 5.11
C TRP A 213 20.85 -3.53 4.87
N PRO A 214 19.90 -3.71 5.81
CA PRO A 214 18.77 -4.60 5.60
C PRO A 214 17.90 -4.15 4.42
N GLU A 215 17.41 -5.09 3.61
CA GLU A 215 16.65 -4.77 2.38
C GLU A 215 15.40 -3.94 2.66
N GLU A 216 14.77 -4.17 3.81
CA GLU A 216 13.55 -3.47 4.24
C GLU A 216 13.73 -1.96 4.46
N VAL A 217 14.98 -1.49 4.61
CA VAL A 217 15.29 -0.07 4.80
C VAL A 217 16.01 0.55 3.61
N TRP A 218 16.19 -0.18 2.51
CA TRP A 218 16.77 0.37 1.29
C TRP A 218 15.93 1.53 0.74
N GLY A 219 16.61 2.61 0.36
CA GLY A 219 15.98 3.85 -0.11
C GLY A 219 15.38 4.72 0.99
N VAL A 220 15.46 4.33 2.27
CA VAL A 220 15.04 5.20 3.38
C VAL A 220 16.01 6.37 3.50
N ARG A 221 15.49 7.59 3.53
CA ARG A 221 16.29 8.82 3.73
C ARG A 221 16.58 9.03 5.21
N LEU A 222 17.57 8.29 5.71
CA LEU A 222 17.94 8.26 7.12
C LEU A 222 18.32 9.65 7.64
N GLY A 223 19.03 10.47 6.84
CA GLY A 223 19.41 11.84 7.21
C GLY A 223 18.24 12.70 7.66
N ARG A 224 17.18 12.76 6.85
CA ARG A 224 15.96 13.53 7.16
C ARG A 224 15.19 13.01 8.37
N ILE A 225 15.23 11.70 8.61
CA ILE A 225 14.63 11.11 9.80
C ILE A 225 15.40 11.57 11.04
N VAL A 226 16.73 11.59 10.97
CA VAL A 226 17.60 12.06 12.06
C VAL A 226 17.37 13.53 12.35
N ALA A 227 17.49 14.40 11.34
CA ALA A 227 17.30 15.83 11.47
C ALA A 227 15.97 16.17 12.16
N ARG A 228 14.88 15.51 11.75
CA ARG A 228 13.54 15.75 12.33
C ARG A 228 13.40 15.32 13.80
N ASN A 229 14.10 14.27 14.23
CA ASN A 229 13.95 13.75 15.59
C ASN A 229 14.89 14.43 16.59
N VAL A 230 15.99 15.01 16.13
CA VAL A 230 17.01 15.67 16.96
C VAL A 230 16.70 17.15 17.18
N VAL A 231 16.09 17.84 16.22
CA VAL A 231 15.67 19.24 16.41
C VAL A 231 14.51 19.32 17.42
N VAL A 232 14.72 20.11 18.48
CA VAL A 232 13.75 20.51 19.52
C VAL A 232 13.53 22.01 19.37
#